data_AF-X8DLE8-F1
#
_entry.id   AF-X8DLE8-F1
#
_cell.length_a   1.000
_cell.length_b   1.000
_cell.length_c   1.000
_cell.angle_alpha   90.00
_cell.angle_beta   90.00
_cell.angle_gamma   90.00
#
_symmetry.space_group_name_H-M   'P 1'
#
loop_
_entity.id
_entity.type
_entity.pdbx_description
1 polymer ?
#
loop_
_entity_poly.entity_id
_entity_poly.type
_entity_poly.pdbx_seq_one_letter_code
_entity_poly.pdbx_strand_id
1 'polypeptide(L)'
;MESEFPSELSVLFKNLETKANPWGQNASDRTNWIDEVDFDVPVYGQDVDSFDGFEYLFWVGCAGAYDDKAKKTTKAVAELLATAGVKFLVLGTGETCNGDSARRSGNEFLFQQLAQQAVETLDGLFEGVETVDRKIVVTCPHCFNTLGREYRQLGANYTVLHHTQLLNRLVRTRSWSRSSRSTATAADRRSPTTTRVTWADTTRFTKHRVS
;
A
#
# COMPACT_ATOMS: atom_id res chain seq x y z
N MET A 1 -19.37 -27.96 -3.19
CA MET A 1 -18.03 -28.56 -3.31
C MET A 1 -17.29 -28.11 -2.06
N GLU A 2 -17.32 -28.94 -1.02
CA GLU A 2 -16.74 -28.60 0.28
C GLU A 2 -15.23 -28.57 0.12
N SER A 3 -14.63 -27.41 0.42
CA SER A 3 -13.20 -27.16 0.34
C SER A 3 -12.39 -28.21 1.11
N GLU A 4 -11.68 -29.16 0.50
CA GLU A 4 -10.63 -29.95 1.19
C GLU A 4 -9.42 -29.06 1.53
N PHE A 5 -9.64 -28.03 2.33
CA PHE A 5 -8.59 -27.16 2.82
C PHE A 5 -8.11 -27.65 4.19
N PRO A 6 -6.81 -27.48 4.50
CA PRO A 6 -6.31 -27.64 5.86
C PRO A 6 -7.14 -26.87 6.87
N SER A 7 -7.42 -27.48 8.02
CA SER A 7 -8.24 -26.89 9.10
C SER A 7 -7.69 -25.56 9.63
N GLU A 8 -6.39 -25.33 9.48
CA GLU A 8 -5.66 -24.13 9.84
C GLU A 8 -6.12 -22.91 9.00
N LEU A 9 -6.63 -23.14 7.79
CA LEU A 9 -7.09 -22.08 6.88
C LEU A 9 -8.58 -21.79 7.02
N SER A 10 -9.35 -22.62 7.72
CA SER A 10 -10.79 -22.42 7.88
C SER A 10 -11.13 -21.11 8.58
N VAL A 11 -10.34 -20.70 9.57
CA VAL A 11 -10.52 -19.42 10.28
C VAL A 11 -10.24 -18.24 9.34
N LEU A 12 -9.18 -18.33 8.53
CA LEU A 12 -8.83 -17.32 7.55
C LEU A 12 -9.98 -17.11 6.54
N PHE A 13 -10.49 -18.19 5.95
CA PHE A 13 -11.57 -18.09 4.96
C PHE A 13 -12.86 -17.55 5.55
N LYS A 14 -13.25 -18.02 6.75
CA LYS A 14 -14.41 -17.49 7.45
C LYS A 14 -14.28 -15.98 7.71
N ASN A 15 -13.11 -15.52 8.13
CA ASN A 15 -12.87 -14.10 8.37
C ASN A 15 -12.92 -13.29 7.06
N LEU A 16 -12.34 -13.80 5.99
CA LEU A 16 -12.39 -13.17 4.68
C LEU A 16 -13.81 -13.09 4.12
N GLU A 17 -14.62 -14.13 4.27
CA GLU A 17 -16.02 -14.16 3.83
C GLU A 17 -16.91 -13.20 4.63
N THR A 18 -16.75 -13.16 5.94
CA THR A 18 -17.68 -12.43 6.83
C THR A 18 -17.25 -11.01 7.15
N LYS A 19 -15.95 -10.73 7.14
CA LYS A 19 -15.36 -9.45 7.56
C LYS A 19 -14.47 -8.82 6.50
N ALA A 20 -14.26 -9.49 5.36
CA ALA A 20 -13.41 -9.02 4.28
C ALA A 20 -11.99 -8.62 4.72
N ASN A 21 -11.46 -9.29 5.76
CA ASN A 21 -10.08 -9.14 6.24
C ASN A 21 -9.63 -10.40 6.99
N PRO A 22 -8.33 -10.74 6.98
CA PRO A 22 -7.87 -12.01 7.55
C PRO A 22 -7.89 -12.06 9.08
N TRP A 23 -7.98 -10.90 9.76
CA TRP A 23 -7.99 -10.79 11.23
C TRP A 23 -9.39 -10.81 11.85
N GLY A 24 -10.46 -10.83 11.04
CA GLY A 24 -11.84 -10.79 11.54
C GLY A 24 -12.22 -9.48 12.24
N GLN A 25 -11.45 -8.41 12.04
CA GLN A 25 -11.68 -7.10 12.64
C GLN A 25 -12.89 -6.40 12.00
N ASN A 26 -13.48 -5.41 12.68
CA ASN A 26 -14.63 -4.69 12.12
C ASN A 26 -14.17 -3.66 11.08
N ALA A 27 -15.00 -3.45 10.06
CA ALA A 27 -14.71 -2.48 9.01
C ALA A 27 -14.55 -1.05 9.54
N SER A 28 -15.28 -0.69 10.61
CA SER A 28 -15.16 0.61 11.29
C SER A 28 -13.75 0.88 11.80
N ASP A 29 -13.02 -0.16 12.19
CA ASP A 29 -11.70 -0.01 12.79
C ASP A 29 -10.62 0.30 11.74
N ARG A 30 -10.98 0.27 10.44
CA ARG A 30 -10.05 0.51 9.34
C ARG A 30 -9.53 1.94 9.28
N THR A 31 -10.30 2.91 9.79
CA THR A 31 -9.93 4.32 9.78
C THR A 31 -9.20 4.76 11.06
N ASN A 32 -9.08 3.89 12.07
CA ASN A 32 -8.49 4.24 13.37
C ASN A 32 -7.05 4.79 13.26
N TRP A 33 -6.29 4.40 12.24
CA TRP A 33 -4.92 4.91 12.04
C TRP A 33 -4.90 6.39 11.60
N ILE A 34 -6.00 6.90 11.04
CA ILE A 34 -6.16 8.30 10.61
C ILE A 34 -6.18 9.22 11.83
N ASP A 35 -6.83 8.79 12.91
CA ASP A 35 -6.88 9.55 14.17
C ASP A 35 -5.51 9.69 14.85
N GLU A 36 -4.51 8.91 14.40
CA GLU A 36 -3.16 8.91 14.92
C GLU A 36 -2.17 9.75 14.08
N VAL A 37 -2.65 10.52 13.09
CA VAL A 37 -1.82 11.43 12.27
C VAL A 37 -2.28 12.89 12.41
N ASP A 38 -1.33 13.83 12.31
CA ASP A 38 -1.57 15.27 12.52
C ASP A 38 -1.97 16.04 11.24
N PHE A 39 -2.59 15.37 10.26
CA PHE A 39 -3.00 15.97 8.99
C PHE A 39 -4.27 15.31 8.45
N ASP A 40 -4.99 16.03 7.60
CA ASP A 40 -6.25 15.53 7.02
C ASP A 40 -5.98 14.43 5.99
N VAL A 41 -6.70 13.30 6.14
CA VAL A 41 -6.70 12.19 5.19
C VAL A 41 -8.12 12.03 4.64
N PRO A 42 -8.42 12.53 3.42
CA PRO A 42 -9.76 12.45 2.86
C PRO A 42 -10.21 11.00 2.64
N VAL A 43 -11.38 10.66 3.17
CA VAL A 43 -12.02 9.35 3.03
C VAL A 43 -13.14 9.41 1.99
N TYR A 44 -13.05 8.57 0.97
CA TYR A 44 -14.09 8.45 -0.06
C TYR A 44 -15.42 7.96 0.52
N GLY A 45 -16.51 8.63 0.16
CA GLY A 45 -17.87 8.37 0.65
C GLY A 45 -18.16 8.90 2.06
N GLN A 46 -17.19 9.59 2.69
CA GLN A 46 -17.39 10.30 3.96
C GLN A 46 -17.04 11.80 3.82
N ASP A 47 -15.83 12.09 3.34
CA ASP A 47 -15.34 13.46 3.16
C ASP A 47 -15.43 13.93 1.70
N VAL A 48 -15.30 13.00 0.75
CA VAL A 48 -15.28 13.28 -0.69
C VAL A 48 -16.06 12.23 -1.48
N ASP A 49 -16.75 12.68 -2.54
CA ASP A 49 -17.60 11.82 -3.38
C ASP A 49 -17.02 11.53 -4.77
N SER A 50 -15.88 12.13 -5.13
CA SER A 50 -15.20 11.87 -6.41
C SER A 50 -13.68 11.86 -6.27
N PHE A 51 -13.00 11.31 -7.28
CA PHE A 51 -11.54 11.33 -7.39
C PHE A 51 -11.00 12.70 -7.89
N ASP A 52 -11.88 13.67 -8.18
CA ASP A 52 -11.47 14.94 -8.77
C ASP A 52 -10.56 15.74 -7.84
N GLY A 53 -9.45 16.23 -8.39
CA GLY A 53 -8.46 16.99 -7.63
C GLY A 53 -7.49 16.13 -6.82
N PHE A 54 -7.58 14.80 -6.90
CA PHE A 54 -6.63 13.87 -6.32
C PHE A 54 -5.71 13.25 -7.37
N GLU A 55 -4.49 12.90 -6.96
CA GLU A 55 -3.47 12.30 -7.83
C GLU A 55 -3.37 10.78 -7.63
N TYR A 56 -3.63 10.30 -6.41
CA TYR A 56 -3.50 8.90 -6.04
C TYR A 56 -4.61 8.46 -5.11
N LEU A 57 -5.13 7.25 -5.34
CA LEU A 57 -5.77 6.48 -4.28
C LEU A 57 -4.67 5.83 -3.44
N PHE A 58 -4.64 6.09 -2.14
CA PHE A 58 -3.81 5.34 -1.21
C PHE A 58 -4.56 4.10 -0.71
N TRP A 59 -4.22 2.94 -1.29
CA TRP A 59 -4.74 1.65 -0.86
C TRP A 59 -3.99 1.16 0.37
N VAL A 60 -4.67 1.17 1.51
CA VAL A 60 -4.08 0.88 2.83
C VAL A 60 -3.82 -0.63 2.99
N GLY A 61 -4.75 -1.44 2.49
CA GLY A 61 -4.79 -2.89 2.65
C GLY A 61 -5.10 -3.32 4.09
N CYS A 62 -5.42 -4.60 4.26
CA CYS A 62 -5.81 -5.12 5.57
C CYS A 62 -4.68 -4.99 6.61
N ALA A 63 -3.43 -5.31 6.24
CA ALA A 63 -2.31 -5.21 7.16
C ALA A 63 -2.09 -3.76 7.59
N GLY A 64 -2.07 -2.84 6.63
CA GLY A 64 -1.86 -1.41 6.90
C GLY A 64 -2.95 -0.79 7.78
N ALA A 65 -4.14 -1.40 7.83
CA ALA A 65 -5.27 -0.95 8.63
C ALA A 65 -5.37 -1.62 10.01
N TYR A 66 -5.01 -2.90 10.14
CA TYR A 66 -5.28 -3.69 11.35
C TYR A 66 -4.04 -4.17 12.10
N ASP A 67 -2.93 -4.41 11.42
CA ASP A 67 -1.69 -4.87 12.06
C ASP A 67 -0.85 -3.69 12.56
N ASP A 68 -0.52 -3.66 13.85
CA ASP A 68 0.13 -2.50 14.47
C ASP A 68 1.53 -2.20 13.92
N LYS A 69 2.23 -3.21 13.39
CA LYS A 69 3.53 -3.00 12.75
C LYS A 69 3.35 -2.38 11.37
N ALA A 70 2.38 -2.84 10.59
CA ALA A 70 2.07 -2.31 9.28
C ALA A 70 1.43 -0.92 9.35
N LYS A 71 0.57 -0.64 10.35
CA LYS A 71 0.01 0.70 10.61
C LYS A 71 1.09 1.77 10.73
N LYS A 72 2.20 1.49 11.43
CA LYS A 72 3.33 2.42 11.53
C LYS A 72 3.89 2.80 10.16
N THR A 73 4.00 1.82 9.26
CA THR A 73 4.43 2.06 7.87
C THR A 73 3.39 2.86 7.09
N THR A 74 2.09 2.54 7.23
CA THR A 74 0.99 3.30 6.62
C THR A 74 1.05 4.77 7.01
N LYS A 75 1.13 5.07 8.31
CA LYS A 75 1.19 6.43 8.84
C LYS A 75 2.42 7.18 8.33
N ALA A 76 3.59 6.55 8.38
CA ALA A 76 4.81 7.16 7.87
C ALA A 76 4.71 7.47 6.37
N VAL A 77 4.16 6.55 5.56
CA VAL A 77 3.97 6.80 4.12
C VAL A 77 2.97 7.93 3.88
N ALA A 78 1.84 7.95 4.60
CA ALA A 78 0.84 9.02 4.49
C ALA A 78 1.45 10.39 4.85
N GLU A 79 2.24 10.47 5.92
CA GLU A 79 2.93 11.69 6.35
C GLU A 79 3.93 12.18 5.29
N LEU A 80 4.70 11.27 4.69
CA LEU A 80 5.63 11.61 3.61
C LEU A 80 4.90 12.11 2.36
N LEU A 81 3.72 11.55 2.03
CA LEU A 81 2.90 12.01 0.91
C LEU A 81 2.31 13.40 1.17
N ALA A 82 1.75 13.62 2.37
CA ALA A 82 1.23 14.91 2.80
C ALA A 82 2.32 15.99 2.80
N THR A 83 3.51 15.68 3.35
CA THR A 83 4.67 16.58 3.36
C THR A 83 5.18 16.90 1.96
N ALA A 84 5.08 15.94 1.03
CA ALA A 84 5.45 16.15 -0.37
C ALA A 84 4.39 16.92 -1.17
N GLY A 85 3.26 17.29 -0.55
CA GLY A 85 2.15 17.99 -1.21
C GLY A 85 1.40 17.13 -2.22
N VAL A 86 1.52 15.80 -2.14
CA VAL A 86 0.80 14.87 -3.01
C VAL A 86 -0.64 14.82 -2.57
N LYS A 87 -1.58 15.06 -3.49
CA LYS A 87 -3.00 14.95 -3.18
C LYS A 87 -3.44 13.49 -3.26
N PHE A 88 -3.78 12.88 -2.13
CA PHE A 88 -4.26 11.51 -2.07
C PHE A 88 -5.53 11.40 -1.23
N LEU A 89 -6.28 10.33 -1.47
CA LEU A 89 -7.45 9.94 -0.67
C LEU A 89 -7.36 8.46 -0.31
N VAL A 90 -8.18 8.01 0.63
CA VAL A 90 -8.32 6.60 1.04
C VAL A 90 -9.78 6.14 0.91
N LEU A 91 -10.00 4.83 0.77
CA LEU A 91 -11.34 4.25 0.68
C LEU A 91 -12.02 4.05 2.05
N GLY A 92 -11.26 4.13 3.16
CA GLY A 92 -11.78 3.92 4.51
C GLY A 92 -12.53 2.60 4.65
N THR A 93 -13.76 2.65 5.18
CA THR A 93 -14.62 1.47 5.38
C THR A 93 -15.05 0.79 4.07
N GLY A 94 -14.95 1.47 2.93
CA GLY A 94 -15.24 0.92 1.60
C GLY A 94 -14.15 -0.05 1.10
N GLU A 95 -12.95 -0.05 1.69
CA GLU A 95 -11.86 -0.92 1.25
C GLU A 95 -11.96 -2.33 1.85
N THR A 96 -11.95 -3.34 0.99
CA THR A 96 -11.95 -4.77 1.39
C THR A 96 -10.56 -5.39 1.25
N CYS A 97 -10.42 -6.66 1.66
CA CYS A 97 -9.21 -7.42 1.36
C CYS A 97 -9.05 -7.62 -0.15
N ASN A 98 -7.82 -7.51 -0.65
CA ASN A 98 -7.50 -7.72 -2.06
C ASN A 98 -7.68 -9.18 -2.53
N GLY A 99 -7.85 -10.13 -1.59
CA GLY A 99 -8.04 -11.55 -1.86
C GLY A 99 -6.76 -12.38 -2.05
N ASP A 100 -5.56 -11.82 -1.93
CA ASP A 100 -4.30 -12.57 -2.12
C ASP A 100 -4.22 -13.79 -1.21
N SER A 101 -4.56 -13.65 0.08
CA SER A 101 -4.52 -14.76 1.04
C SER A 101 -5.47 -15.90 0.66
N ALA A 102 -6.64 -15.59 0.08
CA ALA A 102 -7.57 -16.61 -0.43
C ALA A 102 -6.95 -17.34 -1.61
N ARG A 103 -6.43 -16.58 -2.59
CA ARG A 103 -5.83 -17.14 -3.81
C ARG A 103 -4.61 -18.01 -3.53
N ARG A 104 -3.68 -17.55 -2.70
CA ARG A 104 -2.46 -18.31 -2.35
C ARG A 104 -2.77 -19.59 -1.59
N SER A 105 -3.90 -19.62 -0.88
CA SER A 105 -4.37 -20.79 -0.16
C SER A 105 -5.20 -21.74 -1.03
N GLY A 106 -5.33 -21.47 -2.34
CA GLY A 106 -6.08 -22.30 -3.29
C GLY A 106 -7.57 -22.01 -3.36
N ASN A 107 -8.10 -21.05 -2.61
CA ASN A 107 -9.50 -20.66 -2.66
C ASN A 107 -9.73 -19.57 -3.72
N GLU A 108 -9.69 -20.01 -4.99
CA GLU A 108 -9.88 -19.11 -6.14
C GLU A 108 -11.29 -18.49 -6.16
N PHE A 109 -12.31 -19.24 -5.74
CA PHE A 109 -13.69 -18.72 -5.70
C PHE A 109 -13.81 -17.50 -4.77
N LEU A 110 -13.28 -17.61 -3.55
CA LEU A 110 -13.28 -16.51 -2.58
C LEU A 110 -12.41 -15.34 -3.06
N PHE A 111 -11.28 -15.61 -3.73
CA PHE A 111 -10.48 -14.56 -4.35
C PHE A 111 -11.30 -13.80 -5.40
N GLN A 112 -11.98 -14.49 -6.32
CA GLN A 112 -12.79 -13.88 -7.38
C GLN A 112 -13.91 -13.01 -6.78
N GLN A 113 -14.58 -13.48 -5.73
CA GLN A 113 -15.62 -12.72 -5.04
C GLN A 113 -15.07 -11.42 -4.42
N LEU A 114 -13.98 -11.51 -3.65
CA LEU A 114 -13.37 -10.34 -3.00
C LEU A 114 -12.81 -9.36 -4.03
N ALA A 115 -12.17 -9.88 -5.08
CA ALA A 115 -11.57 -9.08 -6.11
C ALA A 115 -12.62 -8.36 -6.96
N GLN A 116 -13.74 -9.01 -7.29
CA GLN A 116 -14.85 -8.39 -8.01
C GLN A 116 -15.45 -7.22 -7.20
N GLN A 117 -15.69 -7.42 -5.90
CA GLN A 117 -16.19 -6.36 -5.02
C GLN A 117 -15.21 -5.17 -4.92
N ALA A 118 -13.91 -5.45 -4.83
CA ALA A 118 -12.89 -4.41 -4.81
C ALA A 118 -12.82 -3.65 -6.15
N VAL A 119 -12.93 -4.36 -7.28
CA VAL A 119 -12.98 -3.76 -8.62
C VAL A 119 -14.20 -2.85 -8.78
N GLU A 120 -15.38 -3.29 -8.35
CA GLU A 120 -16.60 -2.46 -8.38
C GLU A 120 -16.43 -1.15 -7.60
N THR A 121 -15.82 -1.23 -6.42
CA THR A 121 -15.54 -0.05 -5.59
C THR A 121 -14.51 0.88 -6.26
N LEU A 122 -13.44 0.31 -6.82
CA LEU A 122 -12.40 1.07 -7.50
C LEU A 122 -12.91 1.72 -8.79
N ASP A 123 -13.73 1.02 -9.56
CA ASP A 123 -14.29 1.53 -10.80
C ASP A 123 -15.34 2.62 -10.55
N GLY A 124 -16.10 2.53 -9.45
CA GLY A 124 -16.96 3.62 -8.98
C GLY A 124 -16.16 4.86 -8.57
N LEU A 125 -15.06 4.68 -7.83
CA LEU A 125 -14.18 5.80 -7.47
C LEU A 125 -13.56 6.47 -8.71
N PHE A 126 -13.11 5.66 -9.68
CA PHE A 126 -12.46 6.12 -10.90
C PHE A 126 -13.43 6.38 -12.06
N GLU A 127 -14.73 6.56 -11.77
CA GLU A 127 -15.71 6.91 -12.78
C GLU A 127 -15.32 8.23 -13.48
N GLY A 128 -15.36 8.23 -14.81
CA GLY A 128 -14.91 9.39 -15.60
C GLY A 128 -13.38 9.61 -15.66
N VAL A 129 -12.58 8.79 -14.96
CA VAL A 129 -11.12 8.89 -14.98
C VAL A 129 -10.53 7.98 -16.07
N GLU A 130 -9.68 8.57 -16.92
CA GLU A 130 -8.92 7.85 -17.93
C GLU A 130 -8.06 6.74 -17.32
N THR A 131 -7.97 5.59 -18.00
CA THR A 131 -7.30 4.39 -17.46
C THR A 131 -5.86 4.65 -17.01
N VAL A 132 -5.15 5.54 -17.70
CA VAL A 132 -3.76 5.93 -17.38
C VAL A 132 -3.64 6.73 -16.09
N ASP A 133 -4.70 7.41 -15.68
CA ASP A 133 -4.75 8.27 -14.50
C ASP A 133 -5.38 7.62 -13.27
N ARG A 134 -5.89 6.38 -13.40
CA ARG A 134 -6.32 5.54 -12.28
C ARG A 134 -5.13 5.03 -11.49
N LYS A 135 -4.53 5.92 -10.70
CA LYS A 135 -3.28 5.68 -9.98
C LYS A 135 -3.57 5.24 -8.56
N ILE A 136 -3.02 4.09 -8.18
CA ILE A 136 -3.15 3.52 -6.84
C ILE A 136 -1.75 3.37 -6.24
N VAL A 137 -1.52 3.92 -5.05
CA VAL A 137 -0.31 3.67 -4.26
C VAL A 137 -0.60 2.65 -3.16
N VAL A 138 0.32 1.71 -2.97
CA VAL A 138 0.21 0.65 -1.96
C VAL A 138 1.46 0.56 -1.10
N THR A 139 1.31 0.22 0.19
CA THR A 139 2.44 -0.10 1.07
C THR A 139 2.87 -1.57 0.99
N CYS A 140 1.94 -2.45 0.63
CA CYS A 140 2.11 -3.89 0.74
C CYS A 140 2.46 -4.55 -0.62
N PRO A 141 3.51 -5.39 -0.70
CA PRO A 141 3.85 -6.14 -1.92
C PRO A 141 2.72 -7.05 -2.43
N HIS A 142 1.93 -7.62 -1.53
CA HIS A 142 0.77 -8.45 -1.90
C HIS A 142 -0.28 -7.60 -2.64
N CYS A 143 -0.61 -6.42 -2.11
CA CYS A 143 -1.53 -5.48 -2.76
C CYS A 143 -0.98 -5.02 -4.12
N PHE A 144 0.33 -4.76 -4.20
CA PHE A 144 0.99 -4.35 -5.44
C PHE A 144 0.81 -5.39 -6.56
N ASN A 145 1.06 -6.67 -6.25
CA ASN A 145 0.92 -7.73 -7.25
C ASN A 145 -0.55 -7.99 -7.61
N THR A 146 -1.43 -8.07 -6.61
CA THR A 146 -2.83 -8.44 -6.83
C THR A 146 -3.60 -7.36 -7.59
N LEU A 147 -3.57 -6.11 -7.12
CA LEU A 147 -4.21 -4.99 -7.83
C LEU A 147 -3.54 -4.73 -9.18
N GLY A 148 -2.20 -4.78 -9.20
CA GLY A 148 -1.41 -4.36 -10.34
C GLY A 148 -1.24 -5.41 -11.44
N ARG A 149 -1.66 -6.67 -11.24
CA ARG A 149 -1.53 -7.74 -12.24
C ARG A 149 -2.72 -8.68 -12.27
N GLU A 150 -3.20 -9.11 -11.12
CA GLU A 150 -4.23 -10.16 -11.04
C GLU A 150 -5.61 -9.61 -11.35
N TYR A 151 -5.92 -8.40 -10.90
CA TYR A 151 -7.20 -7.74 -11.20
C TYR A 151 -7.39 -7.45 -12.70
N ARG A 152 -6.31 -7.45 -13.51
CA ARG A 152 -6.43 -7.39 -14.98
C ARG A 152 -7.20 -8.55 -15.57
N GLN A 153 -7.18 -9.72 -14.91
CA GLN A 153 -7.96 -10.88 -15.33
C GLN A 153 -9.47 -10.63 -15.20
N LEU A 154 -9.87 -9.64 -14.38
CA LEU A 154 -11.24 -9.19 -14.16
C LEU A 154 -11.61 -7.97 -15.02
N GLY A 155 -10.74 -7.56 -15.94
CA GLY A 155 -10.96 -6.37 -16.79
C GLY A 155 -10.52 -5.04 -16.16
N ALA A 156 -10.07 -5.05 -14.90
CA ALA A 156 -9.65 -3.85 -14.20
C ALA A 156 -8.21 -3.44 -14.58
N ASN A 157 -8.02 -2.16 -14.93
CA ASN A 157 -6.73 -1.62 -15.33
C ASN A 157 -6.38 -0.39 -14.50
N TYR A 158 -5.44 -0.56 -13.57
CA TYR A 158 -4.95 0.52 -12.72
C TYR A 158 -3.43 0.67 -12.84
N THR A 159 -2.96 1.91 -12.68
CA THR A 159 -1.54 2.22 -12.52
C THR A 159 -1.17 2.06 -11.06
N VAL A 160 -0.75 0.86 -10.68
CA VAL A 160 -0.38 0.55 -9.29
C VAL A 160 1.11 0.81 -9.05
N LEU A 161 1.40 1.60 -8.02
CA LEU A 161 2.75 1.92 -7.57
C LEU A 161 2.97 1.44 -6.15
N HIS A 162 4.11 0.81 -5.90
CA HIS A 162 4.55 0.58 -4.54
C HIS A 162 5.05 1.90 -3.93
N HIS A 163 4.79 2.14 -2.65
CA HIS A 163 5.19 3.38 -1.95
C HIS A 163 6.67 3.73 -2.15
N THR A 164 7.57 2.74 -2.11
CA THR A 164 9.01 2.98 -2.37
C THR A 164 9.29 3.49 -3.78
N GLN A 165 8.52 3.04 -4.79
CA GLN A 165 8.64 3.52 -6.16
C GLN A 165 8.17 4.97 -6.27
N LEU A 166 7.04 5.30 -5.62
CA LEU A 166 6.50 6.66 -5.61
C LEU A 166 7.44 7.63 -4.89
N LEU A 167 7.89 7.27 -3.68
CA LEU A 167 8.83 8.08 -2.91
C LEU A 167 10.15 8.31 -3.66
N ASN A 168 10.69 7.28 -4.31
CA ASN A 168 11.89 7.44 -5.15
C ASN A 168 11.66 8.42 -6.33
N ARG A 169 10.46 8.42 -6.94
CA ARG A 169 10.12 9.42 -7.97
C ARG A 169 10.08 10.82 -7.39
N LEU A 170 9.39 11.03 -6.27
CA LEU A 170 9.25 12.33 -5.60
C LEU A 170 10.60 12.93 -5.19
N VAL A 171 11.52 12.09 -4.70
CA VAL A 171 12.89 12.52 -4.36
C VAL A 171 13.67 12.95 -5.61
N ARG A 172 13.52 12.24 -6.73
CA ARG A 172 14.24 12.53 -7.99
C ARG A 172 13.70 13.74 -8.74
N THR A 173 12.39 13.95 -8.73
CA THR A 173 11.73 15.08 -9.41
C THR A 173 11.91 16.40 -8.65
N ARG A 174 12.60 16.41 -7.50
CA ARG A 174 12.78 17.58 -6.61
C ARG A 174 11.45 18.20 -6.14
N SER A 175 10.32 17.51 -6.25
CA SER A 175 9.05 17.97 -5.67
C SER A 175 9.05 17.85 -4.15
N TRP A 176 10.00 17.08 -3.58
CA TRP A 176 10.35 17.19 -2.17
C TRP A 176 10.89 18.59 -1.91
N SER A 177 10.02 19.50 -1.46
CA SER A 177 10.46 20.80 -0.97
C SER A 177 11.56 20.51 0.04
N ARG A 178 12.77 21.01 -0.21
CA ARG A 178 13.78 21.04 0.83
C ARG A 178 13.13 21.87 1.93
N SER A 179 12.64 21.23 2.99
CA SER A 179 12.41 21.95 4.23
C SER A 179 13.67 22.78 4.43
N SER A 180 13.48 24.09 4.52
CA SER A 180 14.59 25.02 4.66
C SER A 180 15.40 24.48 5.83
N ARG A 181 16.62 24.02 5.53
CA ARG A 181 17.64 23.89 6.56
C ARG A 181 17.64 25.27 7.19
N SER A 182 17.21 25.37 8.46
CA SER A 182 17.36 26.61 9.19
C SER A 182 18.82 27.00 9.01
N THR A 183 19.02 28.24 8.60
CA THR A 183 20.34 28.82 8.42
C THR A 183 21.00 28.86 9.79
N ALA A 184 21.61 27.75 10.20
CA ALA A 184 22.65 27.74 11.19
C ALA A 184 23.84 28.46 10.55
N THR A 185 24.13 29.61 11.14
CA THR A 185 25.14 30.58 10.77
C THR A 185 26.46 29.91 10.38
N ALA A 186 27.02 30.34 9.25
CA ALA A 186 28.33 29.90 8.80
C ALA A 186 29.40 30.31 9.82
N ALA A 187 29.91 29.34 10.59
CA ALA A 187 31.23 29.39 11.18
C ALA A 187 31.76 27.96 11.36
N ASP A 188 33.02 27.78 10.98
CA ASP A 188 33.88 26.61 11.10
C ASP A 188 33.77 25.53 9.99
N ARG A 189 34.66 25.68 8.99
CA ARG A 189 34.95 24.65 8.00
C ARG A 189 35.90 23.64 8.64
N ARG A 190 35.39 22.47 9.04
CA ARG A 190 36.17 21.23 9.07
C ARG A 190 35.62 20.24 8.06
N SER A 191 36.51 19.77 7.21
CA SER A 191 36.28 18.81 6.12
C SER A 191 35.60 17.54 6.64
N PRO A 192 34.55 17.02 5.99
CA PRO A 192 33.99 15.74 6.38
C PRO A 192 34.90 14.61 5.86
N THR A 193 35.40 13.78 6.77
CA THR A 193 36.03 12.50 6.43
C THR A 193 35.00 11.61 5.75
N THR A 194 35.25 11.27 4.48
CA THR A 194 34.44 10.33 3.70
C THR A 194 34.49 8.94 4.32
N THR A 195 33.52 8.56 5.13
CA THR A 195 33.31 7.15 5.49
C THR A 195 32.60 6.49 4.31
N ARG A 196 33.37 5.72 3.54
CA ARG A 196 32.88 4.85 2.46
C ARG A 196 32.02 3.74 3.09
N VAL A 197 30.73 3.70 2.79
CA VAL A 197 29.90 2.52 3.07
C VAL A 197 30.19 1.48 1.98
N THR A 198 30.91 0.42 2.34
CA THR A 198 31.14 -0.72 1.46
C THR A 198 29.97 -1.69 1.55
N TRP A 199 29.31 -1.94 0.42
CA TRP A 199 28.38 -3.06 0.26
C TRP A 199 29.14 -4.37 0.47
N ALA A 200 28.65 -5.22 1.38
CA ALA A 200 29.19 -6.55 1.57
C ALA A 200 28.72 -7.45 0.41
N ASP A 201 29.66 -7.78 -0.48
CA ASP A 201 29.46 -8.70 -1.59
C ASP A 201 29.44 -10.15 -1.04
N THR A 202 28.24 -10.73 -0.89
CA THR A 202 28.06 -12.13 -0.47
C THR A 202 28.28 -13.06 -1.64
N THR A 203 29.54 -13.25 -2.04
CA THR A 203 29.97 -14.24 -3.05
C THR A 203 31.12 -15.11 -2.53
N ARG A 204 30.98 -15.63 -1.31
CA ARG A 204 31.78 -16.76 -0.80
C ARG A 204 30.88 -17.92 -0.36
N PHE A 205 30.27 -18.56 -1.34
CA PHE A 205 29.86 -19.97 -1.23
C PHE A 205 30.20 -20.61 -2.57
N THR A 206 31.36 -21.27 -2.64
CA THR A 206 31.69 -22.47 -3.43
C THR A 206 33.19 -22.61 -3.62
N LYS A 207 33.66 -23.86 -3.59
CA LYS A 207 35.03 -24.38 -3.81
C LYS A 207 35.84 -24.60 -2.52
N HIS A 208 35.59 -25.74 -1.89
CA HIS A 208 36.69 -26.57 -1.38
C HIS A 208 36.99 -27.67 -2.39
N ARG A 209 38.27 -27.72 -2.73
CA ARG A 209 38.89 -28.58 -3.74
C ARG A 209 39.57 -29.71 -2.99
N VAL A 210 39.28 -30.92 -3.46
CA VAL A 210 40.12 -32.12 -3.52
C VAL A 210 41.59 -31.90 -3.10
N SER A 211 42.02 -32.65 -2.10
CA SER A 211 43.33 -33.31 -2.00
C SER A 211 43.15 -34.67 -1.34
#